data_AF-A0A9W8MZ70-F1
#
_entry.id   AF-A0A9W8MZ70-F1
#
_cell.length_a   1.000
_cell.length_b   1.000
_cell.length_c   1.000
_cell.angle_alpha   90.00
_cell.angle_beta   90.00
_cell.angle_gamma   90.00
#
_symmetry.space_group_name_H-M   'P 1'
#
loop_
_entity.id
_entity.type
_entity.pdbx_description
1 polymer ?
#
loop_
_entity_poly.entity_id
_entity_poly.type
_entity_poly.pdbx_seq_one_letter_code
_entity_poly.pdbx_strand_id
1 'polypeptide(L)'
;MGMQAHLVSGHGKGYGYQALREGEPVPDYSAGHAWNCVQINGEWHLIDSCWGSGVASAAGYEPKLSNKWFISSSIDFGKSHFPEDRSFQLTPEEVTWEEYITAPEGPTITGDFEDFALHPGRIYPATKSVPEKQRIKFSVSKRCEHLSIAEADNYVFVISTTDKEFTPLTFSEGEGAWAVTIFTPRSGDITLYAVTTVSNQDARGLGVAGYAKARGRKAMAFKGLAKWTIAYL
;
A
#
# COMPACT_ATOMS: atom_id res chain seq x y z
N MET A 1 21.29 -22.09 -21.15
CA MET A 1 19.88 -22.24 -20.74
C MET A 1 19.33 -20.84 -20.56
N GLY A 2 18.32 -20.46 -21.33
CA GLY A 2 17.71 -19.13 -21.29
C GLY A 2 16.48 -19.10 -20.41
N MET A 3 16.16 -17.94 -19.85
CA MET A 3 14.86 -17.67 -19.23
C MET A 3 13.86 -17.37 -20.35
N GLN A 4 12.68 -18.00 -20.31
CA GLN A 4 11.60 -17.67 -21.25
C GLN A 4 10.92 -16.38 -20.79
N ALA A 5 10.67 -15.47 -21.74
CA ALA A 5 10.04 -14.19 -21.46
C ALA A 5 9.14 -13.78 -22.63
N HIS A 6 7.98 -13.21 -22.29
CA HIS A 6 7.05 -12.57 -23.21
C HIS A 6 6.97 -11.07 -22.91
N LEU A 7 6.94 -10.25 -23.96
CA LEU A 7 6.51 -8.85 -23.85
C LEU A 7 5.00 -8.84 -23.68
N VAL A 8 4.51 -8.12 -22.68
CA VAL A 8 3.10 -7.89 -22.43
C VAL A 8 2.83 -6.40 -22.59
N SER A 9 1.99 -6.05 -23.56
CA SER A 9 1.49 -4.68 -23.74
C SER A 9 0.16 -4.52 -22.99
N GLY A 10 -0.09 -3.33 -22.45
CA GLY A 10 -1.30 -3.07 -21.70
C GLY A 10 -1.50 -1.64 -21.24
N HIS A 11 -2.47 -1.45 -20.35
CA HIS A 11 -2.70 -0.21 -19.64
C HIS A 11 -2.03 -0.25 -18.25
N GLY A 12 -1.43 0.86 -17.83
CA GLY A 12 -0.81 1.01 -16.51
C GLY A 12 -1.41 2.19 -15.74
N LYS A 13 -1.81 2.00 -14.47
CA LYS A 13 -2.17 3.07 -13.53
C LYS A 13 -0.92 3.76 -12.96
N GLY A 14 -0.05 4.25 -13.85
CA GLY A 14 1.25 4.83 -13.53
C GLY A 14 1.22 6.34 -13.28
N TYR A 15 2.38 6.99 -13.41
CA TYR A 15 2.49 8.44 -13.27
C TYR A 15 1.56 9.17 -14.24
N GLY A 16 0.72 10.07 -13.70
CA GLY A 16 -0.26 10.84 -14.47
C GLY A 16 -1.63 10.17 -14.63
N TYR A 17 -1.80 8.91 -14.21
CA TYR A 17 -3.12 8.27 -14.16
C TYR A 17 -4.04 9.00 -13.17
N GLN A 18 -5.29 9.19 -13.58
CA GLN A 18 -6.35 9.71 -12.74
C GLN A 18 -7.50 8.70 -12.75
N ALA A 19 -7.98 8.33 -11.57
CA ALA A 19 -9.15 7.47 -11.46
C ALA A 19 -10.40 8.19 -11.96
N LEU A 20 -11.34 7.41 -12.52
CA LEU A 20 -12.63 7.93 -12.95
C LEU A 20 -13.38 8.53 -11.78
N ARG A 21 -14.01 9.69 -12.01
CA ARG A 21 -14.92 10.26 -11.03
C ARG A 21 -16.25 9.53 -11.06
N GLU A 22 -16.98 9.59 -9.95
CA GLU A 22 -18.32 9.02 -9.88
C GLU A 22 -19.21 9.59 -10.99
N GLY A 23 -19.84 8.70 -11.75
CA GLY A 23 -20.70 9.05 -12.88
C GLY A 23 -19.99 9.36 -14.19
N GLU A 24 -18.65 9.37 -14.25
CA GLU A 24 -17.94 9.42 -15.52
C GLU A 24 -18.11 8.10 -16.29
N PRO A 25 -18.31 8.14 -17.62
CA PRO A 25 -18.42 6.94 -18.43
C PRO A 25 -17.10 6.18 -18.44
N VAL A 26 -17.19 4.84 -18.53
CA VAL A 26 -16.03 3.97 -18.73
C VAL A 26 -15.37 4.36 -20.06
N PRO A 27 -14.08 4.73 -20.06
CA PRO A 27 -13.38 5.09 -21.30
C PRO A 27 -13.09 3.84 -22.12
N ASP A 28 -12.88 4.01 -23.42
CA ASP A 28 -12.38 2.94 -24.27
C ASP A 28 -10.99 2.48 -23.80
N TYR A 29 -10.70 1.20 -23.99
CA TYR A 29 -9.39 0.65 -23.71
C TYR A 29 -8.30 1.33 -24.56
N SER A 30 -7.18 1.65 -23.92
CA SER A 30 -5.97 2.14 -24.59
C SER A 30 -4.73 1.60 -23.91
N ALA A 31 -3.84 0.98 -24.70
CA ALA A 31 -2.54 0.54 -24.21
C ALA A 31 -1.61 1.75 -24.09
N GLY A 32 -0.90 1.84 -22.96
CA GLY A 32 0.02 2.94 -22.67
C GLY A 32 1.26 2.51 -21.88
N HIS A 33 1.39 1.20 -21.60
CA HIS A 33 2.49 0.65 -20.82
C HIS A 33 2.85 -0.76 -21.31
N ALA A 34 4.03 -1.25 -20.94
CA ALA A 34 4.46 -2.59 -21.25
C ALA A 34 5.37 -3.16 -20.16
N TRP A 35 5.29 -4.47 -19.96
CA TRP A 35 6.04 -5.22 -18.96
C TRP A 35 6.39 -6.62 -19.49
N ASN A 36 6.95 -7.47 -18.64
CA ASN A 36 7.32 -8.83 -19.04
C ASN A 36 6.56 -9.89 -18.24
N CYS A 37 6.24 -10.98 -18.92
CA CYS A 37 5.84 -12.24 -18.29
C CYS A 37 7.00 -13.23 -18.44
N VAL A 38 7.57 -13.70 -17.34
CA VAL A 38 8.80 -14.52 -17.32
C VAL A 38 8.55 -15.86 -16.65
N GLN A 39 9.15 -16.92 -17.18
CA GLN A 39 9.04 -18.25 -16.58
C GLN A 39 10.18 -18.47 -15.59
N ILE A 40 9.84 -18.68 -14.31
CA ILE A 40 10.79 -18.94 -13.22
C ILE A 40 10.33 -20.20 -12.50
N ASN A 41 11.22 -21.18 -12.35
CA ASN A 41 10.93 -22.45 -11.67
C ASN A 41 9.66 -23.20 -12.16
N GLY A 42 9.32 -23.04 -13.44
CA GLY A 42 8.14 -23.67 -14.04
C GLY A 42 6.85 -22.86 -13.94
N GLU A 43 6.86 -21.73 -13.22
CA GLU A 43 5.72 -20.83 -13.07
C GLU A 43 5.92 -19.53 -13.84
N TRP A 44 4.82 -18.95 -14.32
CA TRP A 44 4.83 -17.66 -15.01
C TRP A 44 4.63 -16.52 -14.02
N HIS A 45 5.49 -15.51 -14.10
CA HIS A 45 5.46 -14.34 -13.23
C HIS A 45 5.43 -13.05 -14.06
N LEU A 46 4.65 -12.06 -13.59
CA LEU A 46 4.66 -10.71 -14.15
C LEU A 46 5.75 -9.88 -13.46
N ILE A 47 6.59 -9.23 -14.26
CA ILE A 47 7.62 -8.32 -13.78
C ILE A 47 7.57 -7.00 -14.56
N ASP A 48 7.72 -5.89 -13.86
CA ASP A 48 7.86 -4.56 -14.46
C ASP A 48 9.22 -3.96 -14.13
N SER A 49 10.14 -4.03 -15.08
CA SER A 49 11.48 -3.44 -14.93
C SER A 49 11.47 -1.91 -15.04
N CYS A 50 10.49 -1.33 -15.75
CA CYS A 50 10.36 0.12 -15.88
C CYS A 50 10.03 0.73 -14.52
N TRP A 51 8.94 0.28 -13.89
CA TRP A 51 8.55 0.77 -12.57
C TRP A 51 9.43 0.20 -11.45
N GLY A 52 10.07 -0.95 -11.68
CA GLY A 52 11.09 -1.56 -10.81
C GLY A 52 12.37 -0.72 -10.65
N SER A 53 12.73 0.06 -11.66
CA SER A 53 14.01 0.78 -11.72
C SER A 53 14.01 2.12 -10.96
N GLY A 54 12.85 2.76 -10.76
CA GLY A 54 12.76 4.07 -10.15
C GLY A 54 11.37 4.68 -10.20
N VAL A 55 11.26 5.91 -9.71
CA VAL A 55 9.99 6.64 -9.58
C VAL A 55 10.03 7.91 -10.42
N ALA A 56 9.03 8.08 -11.29
CA ALA A 56 8.82 9.34 -12.00
C ALA A 56 8.01 10.32 -11.13
N SER A 57 8.44 11.58 -11.12
CA SER A 57 7.78 12.68 -10.40
C SER A 57 7.80 13.97 -11.22
N ALA A 58 7.10 15.01 -10.76
CA ALA A 58 7.17 16.34 -11.35
C ALA A 58 8.60 16.94 -11.31
N ALA A 59 9.45 16.49 -10.39
CA ALA A 59 10.84 16.92 -10.28
C ALA A 59 11.80 16.11 -11.18
N GLY A 60 11.30 15.09 -11.89
CA GLY A 60 12.08 14.18 -12.72
C GLY A 60 12.04 12.74 -12.23
N TYR A 61 12.91 11.91 -12.80
CA TYR A 61 13.06 10.49 -12.47
C TYR A 61 14.10 10.28 -11.37
N GLU A 62 13.72 9.53 -10.33
CA GLU A 62 14.61 9.10 -9.25
C GLU A 62 14.90 7.60 -9.37
N PRO A 63 16.15 7.18 -9.64
CA PRO A 63 16.52 5.78 -9.61
C PRO A 63 16.35 5.21 -8.20
N LYS A 64 15.48 4.21 -8.05
CA LYS A 64 15.21 3.53 -6.79
C LYS A 64 14.66 2.15 -7.07
N LEU A 65 15.45 1.13 -6.74
CA LEU A 65 15.01 -0.26 -6.88
C LEU A 65 13.77 -0.52 -6.02
N SER A 66 12.70 -0.97 -6.66
CA SER A 66 11.47 -1.37 -5.98
C SER A 66 11.19 -2.85 -6.26
N ASN A 67 11.54 -3.69 -5.28
CA ASN A 67 11.43 -5.14 -5.40
C ASN A 67 10.00 -5.61 -5.67
N LYS A 68 8.98 -4.86 -5.24
CA LYS A 68 7.56 -5.20 -5.47
C LYS A 68 7.25 -5.50 -6.93
N TRP A 69 7.83 -4.76 -7.87
CA TRP A 69 7.58 -4.96 -9.30
C TRP A 69 8.22 -6.22 -9.88
N PHE A 70 8.99 -6.95 -9.09
CA PHE A 70 9.61 -8.23 -9.46
C PHE A 70 9.02 -9.42 -8.69
N ILE A 71 8.31 -9.18 -7.59
CA ILE A 71 7.86 -10.23 -6.66
C ILE A 71 6.37 -10.17 -6.31
N SER A 72 5.63 -9.17 -6.82
CA SER A 72 4.19 -9.06 -6.59
C SER A 72 3.44 -10.29 -7.11
N SER A 73 2.41 -10.70 -6.38
CA SER A 73 1.42 -11.67 -6.90
C SER A 73 0.74 -11.10 -8.15
N SER A 74 0.27 -11.97 -9.05
CA SER A 74 -0.49 -11.54 -10.24
C SER A 74 -1.72 -10.70 -9.88
N ILE A 75 -2.37 -11.03 -8.75
CA ILE A 75 -3.52 -10.28 -8.21
C ILE A 75 -3.10 -8.84 -7.84
N ASP A 76 -1.99 -8.66 -7.14
CA ASP A 76 -1.52 -7.32 -6.76
C ASP A 76 -0.97 -6.54 -7.97
N PHE A 77 -0.28 -7.22 -8.88
CA PHE A 77 0.23 -6.63 -10.11
C PHE A 77 -0.92 -6.10 -10.99
N GLY A 78 -1.98 -6.90 -11.13
CA GLY A 78 -3.19 -6.59 -11.90
C GLY A 78 -3.98 -5.38 -11.42
N LYS A 79 -3.80 -4.94 -10.15
CA LYS A 79 -4.42 -3.71 -9.63
C LYS A 79 -3.94 -2.45 -10.36
N SER A 80 -2.77 -2.52 -10.99
CA SER A 80 -2.16 -1.41 -11.71
C SER A 80 -1.83 -1.73 -13.17
N HIS A 81 -1.80 -2.99 -13.58
CA HIS A 81 -1.47 -3.43 -14.93
C HIS A 81 -2.59 -4.24 -15.56
N PHE A 82 -3.22 -3.74 -16.60
CA PHE A 82 -4.25 -4.45 -17.35
C PHE A 82 -3.72 -4.84 -18.74
N PRO A 83 -3.45 -6.13 -18.99
CA PRO A 83 -2.88 -6.57 -20.26
C PRO A 83 -3.91 -6.47 -21.39
N GLU A 84 -3.41 -6.22 -22.61
CA GLU A 84 -4.24 -6.30 -23.83
C GLU A 84 -4.78 -7.72 -24.06
N ASP A 85 -3.92 -8.72 -23.91
CA ASP A 85 -4.30 -10.13 -23.85
C ASP A 85 -4.55 -10.55 -22.40
N ARG A 86 -5.83 -10.76 -22.07
CA ARG A 86 -6.29 -11.08 -20.71
C ARG A 86 -5.70 -12.37 -20.14
N SER A 87 -5.18 -13.28 -20.97
CA SER A 87 -4.49 -14.48 -20.48
C SER A 87 -3.23 -14.17 -19.67
N PHE A 88 -2.62 -12.99 -19.86
CA PHE A 88 -1.50 -12.51 -19.06
C PHE A 88 -1.90 -11.87 -17.72
N GLN A 89 -3.17 -11.91 -17.32
CA GLN A 89 -3.54 -11.53 -15.95
C GLN A 89 -2.99 -12.53 -14.94
N LEU A 90 -2.84 -13.81 -15.32
CA LEU A 90 -2.32 -14.89 -14.47
C LEU A 90 -3.03 -14.99 -13.10
N THR A 91 -4.33 -14.66 -13.08
CA THR A 91 -5.20 -14.74 -11.89
C THR A 91 -6.20 -15.88 -12.06
N PRO A 92 -6.71 -16.46 -10.94
CA PRO A 92 -7.75 -17.49 -11.01
C PRO A 92 -9.06 -17.00 -11.64
N GLU A 93 -9.38 -15.72 -11.44
CA GLU A 93 -10.54 -15.03 -12.01
C GLU A 93 -10.04 -13.84 -12.83
N GLU A 94 -10.49 -13.74 -14.08
CA GLU A 94 -10.13 -12.63 -14.95
C GLU A 94 -10.94 -11.37 -14.63
N VAL A 95 -10.24 -10.28 -14.39
CA VAL A 95 -10.81 -8.94 -14.23
C VAL A 95 -11.14 -8.37 -15.62
N THR A 96 -12.29 -7.73 -15.76
CA THR A 96 -12.69 -7.02 -16.98
C THR A 96 -12.08 -5.61 -17.04
N TRP A 97 -12.08 -4.98 -18.21
CA TRP A 97 -11.61 -3.59 -18.34
C TRP A 97 -12.37 -2.64 -17.43
N GLU A 98 -13.70 -2.76 -17.40
CA GLU A 98 -14.57 -1.95 -16.56
C GLU A 98 -14.26 -2.12 -15.07
N GLU A 99 -14.15 -3.35 -14.58
CA GLU A 99 -13.78 -3.62 -13.18
C GLU A 99 -12.40 -3.06 -12.86
N TYR A 100 -11.42 -3.20 -13.74
CA TYR A 100 -10.08 -2.66 -13.53
C TYR A 100 -10.09 -1.13 -13.49
N ILE A 101 -10.71 -0.46 -14.45
CA ILE A 101 -10.61 1.01 -14.59
C ILE A 101 -11.47 1.75 -13.56
N THR A 102 -12.57 1.12 -13.11
CA THR A 102 -13.45 1.66 -12.05
C THR A 102 -13.05 1.23 -10.65
N ALA A 103 -12.11 0.28 -10.51
CA ALA A 103 -11.63 -0.15 -9.19
C ALA A 103 -11.16 1.05 -8.36
N PRO A 104 -11.67 1.21 -7.12
CA PRO A 104 -11.33 2.34 -6.28
C PRO A 104 -9.84 2.37 -6.03
N GLU A 105 -9.24 3.57 -6.06
CA GLU A 105 -7.85 3.74 -5.65
C GLU A 105 -7.69 3.32 -4.19
N GLY A 106 -6.56 2.70 -3.86
CA GLY A 106 -6.18 2.44 -2.47
C GLY A 106 -5.60 3.68 -1.78
N PRO A 107 -5.30 3.58 -0.47
CA PRO A 107 -4.56 4.62 0.23
C PRO A 107 -3.21 4.87 -0.45
N THR A 108 -2.70 6.10 -0.32
CA THR A 108 -1.35 6.43 -0.79
C THR A 108 -0.34 5.73 0.09
N ILE A 109 0.37 4.74 -0.45
CA ILE A 109 1.42 3.98 0.24
C ILE A 109 2.78 4.62 -0.03
N THR A 110 3.57 4.84 1.02
CA THR A 110 4.93 5.38 0.89
C THR A 110 5.93 4.28 0.55
N GLY A 111 7.08 4.68 0.01
CA GLY A 111 8.17 3.73 -0.30
C GLY A 111 8.78 3.04 0.92
N ASP A 112 8.56 3.55 2.14
CA ASP A 112 9.07 2.96 3.38
C ASP A 112 8.16 1.80 3.86
N PHE A 113 6.94 1.62 3.33
CA PHE A 113 5.95 0.67 3.86
C PHE A 113 6.44 -0.78 3.94
N GLU A 114 7.20 -1.21 2.93
CA GLU A 114 7.72 -2.56 2.82
C GLU A 114 8.88 -2.84 3.79
N ASP A 115 9.62 -1.79 4.20
CA ASP A 115 10.71 -1.87 5.17
C ASP A 115 10.21 -2.29 6.57
N PHE A 116 8.92 -2.04 6.85
CA PHE A 116 8.24 -2.48 8.08
C PHE A 116 7.64 -3.90 7.99
N ALA A 117 7.92 -4.61 6.90
CA ALA A 117 7.41 -5.96 6.62
C ALA A 117 5.88 -6.04 6.57
N LEU A 118 5.22 -4.95 6.18
CA LEU A 118 3.78 -4.85 5.98
C LEU A 118 3.41 -5.08 4.50
N HIS A 119 2.13 -5.38 4.21
CA HIS A 119 1.65 -5.56 2.84
C HIS A 119 0.56 -4.55 2.45
N PRO A 120 0.71 -3.83 1.33
CA PRO A 120 -0.28 -2.85 0.86
C PRO A 120 -1.69 -3.43 0.69
N GLY A 121 -1.80 -4.68 0.25
CA GLY A 121 -3.09 -5.39 0.13
C GLY A 121 -3.69 -5.89 1.46
N ARG A 122 -2.99 -5.73 2.58
CA ARG A 122 -3.46 -6.12 3.94
C ARG A 122 -3.61 -4.89 4.85
N ILE A 123 -4.01 -3.78 4.25
CA ILE A 123 -4.35 -2.54 4.92
C ILE A 123 -5.86 -2.30 4.81
N TYR A 124 -6.43 -1.69 5.83
CA TYR A 124 -7.83 -1.30 5.85
C TYR A 124 -7.97 0.12 6.43
N PRO A 125 -8.83 1.00 5.87
CA PRO A 125 -9.64 0.80 4.67
C PRO A 125 -8.82 0.63 3.39
N ALA A 126 -9.33 -0.18 2.45
CA ALA A 126 -8.67 -0.47 1.18
C ALA A 126 -8.88 0.62 0.12
N THR A 127 -9.67 1.65 0.41
CA THR A 127 -9.97 2.78 -0.47
C THR A 127 -9.13 4.00 -0.10
N LYS A 128 -8.90 4.90 -1.05
CA LYS A 128 -8.14 6.16 -0.90
C LYS A 128 -8.84 7.14 0.02
N SER A 129 -10.17 7.15 -0.03
CA SER A 129 -11.01 8.05 0.73
C SER A 129 -11.82 7.31 1.78
N VAL A 130 -12.07 7.99 2.90
CA VAL A 130 -12.92 7.52 4.00
C VAL A 130 -13.94 8.60 4.37
N PRO A 131 -15.13 8.24 4.86
CA PRO A 131 -16.18 9.22 5.16
C PRO A 131 -15.84 10.10 6.36
N GLU A 132 -16.32 11.35 6.36
CA GLU A 132 -16.24 12.24 7.52
C GLU A 132 -17.20 11.83 8.65
N LYS A 133 -16.84 12.14 9.90
CA LYS A 133 -17.68 11.99 11.10
C LYS A 133 -18.24 10.57 11.32
N GLN A 134 -17.47 9.54 10.98
CA GLN A 134 -17.85 8.15 11.20
C GLN A 134 -16.80 7.41 12.05
N ARG A 135 -17.24 6.35 12.73
CA ARG A 135 -16.31 5.43 13.41
C ARG A 135 -15.77 4.44 12.40
N ILE A 136 -14.52 4.63 12.01
CA ILE A 136 -13.86 3.79 11.00
C ILE A 136 -12.70 3.05 11.65
N LYS A 137 -12.62 1.76 11.38
CA LYS A 137 -11.50 0.91 11.74
C LYS A 137 -10.37 1.13 10.74
N PHE A 138 -9.15 1.23 11.24
CA PHE A 138 -7.92 1.20 10.47
C PHE A 138 -7.11 0.00 10.93
N SER A 139 -6.58 -0.78 10.00
CA SER A 139 -5.71 -1.90 10.33
C SER A 139 -4.63 -2.15 9.29
N VAL A 140 -3.58 -2.81 9.75
CA VAL A 140 -2.47 -3.24 8.89
C VAL A 140 -1.89 -4.56 9.40
N SER A 141 -1.41 -5.40 8.49
CA SER A 141 -0.86 -6.72 8.81
C SER A 141 0.52 -6.93 8.19
N LYS A 142 1.26 -7.89 8.73
CA LYS A 142 2.48 -8.39 8.10
C LYS A 142 2.20 -8.97 6.72
N ARG A 143 3.22 -8.92 5.86
CA ARG A 143 3.13 -9.46 4.48
C ARG A 143 3.01 -10.97 4.39
N CYS A 144 3.44 -11.68 5.41
CA CYS A 144 3.20 -13.11 5.55
C CYS A 144 3.11 -13.50 7.03
N GLU A 145 2.49 -14.63 7.30
CA GLU A 145 2.31 -15.18 8.64
C GLU A 145 3.61 -15.62 9.32
N HIS A 146 4.67 -15.86 8.54
CA HIS A 146 5.99 -16.26 9.04
C HIS A 146 6.77 -15.11 9.70
N LEU A 147 6.31 -13.87 9.55
CA LEU A 147 6.97 -12.71 10.15
C LEU A 147 6.52 -12.53 11.60
N SER A 148 7.49 -12.22 12.48
CA SER A 148 7.20 -12.05 13.89
C SER A 148 6.18 -10.94 14.14
N ILE A 149 5.19 -11.28 14.97
CA ILE A 149 4.19 -10.37 15.55
C ILE A 149 4.52 -10.01 16.99
N ALA A 150 5.61 -10.55 17.56
CA ALA A 150 6.03 -10.25 18.91
C ALA A 150 6.38 -8.76 19.06
N GLU A 151 6.00 -8.15 20.18
CA GLU A 151 6.23 -6.72 20.42
C GLU A 151 7.71 -6.35 20.30
N ALA A 152 8.62 -7.19 20.80
CA ALA A 152 10.07 -6.99 20.77
C ALA A 152 10.64 -6.78 19.36
N ASP A 153 10.01 -7.37 18.34
CA ASP A 153 10.47 -7.31 16.95
C ASP A 153 9.79 -6.19 16.15
N ASN A 154 8.83 -5.49 16.75
CA ASN A 154 7.92 -4.59 16.05
C ASN A 154 7.93 -3.18 16.61
N TYR A 155 7.64 -2.23 15.72
CA TYR A 155 7.40 -0.84 16.08
C TYR A 155 5.95 -0.63 16.53
N VAL A 156 5.72 0.47 17.23
CA VAL A 156 4.36 0.94 17.48
C VAL A 156 3.84 1.64 16.23
N PHE A 157 2.71 1.17 15.73
CA PHE A 157 1.97 1.85 14.67
C PHE A 157 0.96 2.81 15.27
N VAL A 158 0.78 3.98 14.66
CA VAL A 158 -0.16 5.01 15.11
C VAL A 158 -0.94 5.56 13.92
N ILE A 159 -2.23 5.83 14.10
CA ILE A 159 -3.00 6.69 13.20
C ILE A 159 -2.87 8.13 13.68
N SER A 160 -2.64 9.04 12.74
CA SER A 160 -2.74 10.47 12.99
C SER A 160 -3.73 11.16 12.07
N THR A 161 -4.47 12.10 12.65
CA THR A 161 -5.44 12.97 11.99
C THR A 161 -4.89 14.40 11.88
N THR A 162 -5.63 15.29 11.21
CA THR A 162 -5.25 16.68 10.93
C THR A 162 -4.94 17.52 12.18
N ASP A 163 -5.49 17.13 13.33
CA ASP A 163 -5.23 17.72 14.65
C ASP A 163 -3.90 17.26 15.29
N LYS A 164 -3.12 16.43 14.59
CA LYS A 164 -1.88 15.80 15.09
C LYS A 164 -2.10 14.96 16.35
N GLU A 165 -3.32 14.45 16.55
CA GLU A 165 -3.51 13.36 17.50
C GLU A 165 -2.80 12.11 16.95
N PHE A 166 -2.20 11.30 17.83
CA PHE A 166 -1.55 10.05 17.47
C PHE A 166 -2.12 8.93 18.34
N THR A 167 -2.95 8.11 17.71
CA THR A 167 -3.67 7.02 18.36
C THR A 167 -3.02 5.69 18.01
N PRO A 168 -2.48 4.95 18.99
CA PRO A 168 -1.77 3.70 18.71
C PRO A 168 -2.72 2.59 18.28
N LEU A 169 -2.27 1.78 17.33
CA LEU A 169 -2.92 0.53 16.98
C LEU A 169 -2.53 -0.56 17.99
N THR A 170 -3.47 -1.45 18.29
CA THR A 170 -3.23 -2.63 19.14
C THR A 170 -3.30 -3.88 18.28
N PHE A 171 -2.40 -4.84 18.52
CA PHE A 171 -2.44 -6.11 17.81
C PHE A 171 -3.60 -6.96 18.32
N SER A 172 -4.39 -7.51 17.39
CA SER A 172 -5.46 -8.46 17.65
C SER A 172 -5.06 -9.82 17.08
N GLU A 173 -4.86 -10.81 17.94
CA GLU A 173 -4.51 -12.17 17.51
C GLU A 173 -5.61 -12.79 16.62
N GLY A 174 -6.89 -12.57 16.96
CA GLY A 174 -8.01 -13.08 16.19
C GLY A 174 -8.10 -12.50 14.77
N GLU A 175 -7.53 -11.31 14.55
CA GLU A 175 -7.51 -10.67 13.23
C GLU A 175 -6.14 -10.77 12.54
N GLY A 176 -5.09 -11.20 13.25
CA GLY A 176 -3.72 -11.20 12.75
C GLY A 176 -3.21 -9.81 12.35
N ALA A 177 -3.75 -8.74 12.96
CA ALA A 177 -3.54 -7.37 12.52
C ALA A 177 -3.38 -6.38 13.68
N TRP A 178 -2.60 -5.32 13.45
CA TRP A 178 -2.68 -4.12 14.28
C TRP A 178 -3.89 -3.32 13.84
N ALA A 179 -4.75 -2.93 14.78
CA ALA A 179 -5.97 -2.19 14.48
C ALA A 179 -6.26 -1.08 15.49
N VAL A 180 -7.01 -0.08 15.03
CA VAL A 180 -7.60 0.98 15.85
C VAL A 180 -8.89 1.44 15.22
N THR A 181 -9.88 1.83 16.02
CA THR A 181 -11.09 2.49 15.53
C THR A 181 -11.09 3.93 16.02
N ILE A 182 -11.09 4.89 15.09
CA ILE A 182 -11.15 6.32 15.40
C ILE A 182 -12.43 6.93 14.85
N PHE A 183 -12.79 8.11 15.37
CA PHE A 183 -13.84 8.94 14.78
C PHE A 183 -13.19 9.88 13.77
N THR A 184 -13.59 9.81 12.49
CA THR A 184 -12.95 10.60 11.43
C THR A 184 -13.28 12.10 11.56
N PRO A 185 -12.30 13.00 11.31
CA PRO A 185 -12.53 14.43 11.33
C PRO A 185 -13.42 14.89 10.15
N ARG A 186 -13.77 16.18 10.12
CA ARG A 186 -14.56 16.78 9.03
C ARG A 186 -13.80 16.85 7.70
N SER A 187 -12.49 17.00 7.76
CA SER A 187 -11.64 17.19 6.58
C SER A 187 -10.18 16.91 6.91
N GLY A 188 -9.37 16.83 5.87
CA GLY A 188 -7.93 16.60 5.95
C GLY A 188 -7.57 15.15 5.63
N ASP A 189 -6.39 14.75 6.09
CA ASP A 189 -5.83 13.43 5.82
C ASP A 189 -5.74 12.60 7.11
N ILE A 190 -5.84 11.30 6.95
CA ILE A 190 -5.52 10.31 7.98
C ILE A 190 -4.25 9.61 7.54
N THR A 191 -3.24 9.55 8.40
CA THR A 191 -1.96 8.93 8.07
C THR A 191 -1.59 7.86 9.09
N LEU A 192 -1.23 6.69 8.59
CA LEU A 192 -0.58 5.62 9.36
C LEU A 192 0.91 5.91 9.45
N TYR A 193 1.46 5.91 10.66
CA TYR A 193 2.88 6.04 10.92
C TYR A 193 3.43 4.84 11.69
N ALA A 194 4.71 4.55 11.51
CA ALA A 194 5.51 3.82 12.49
C ALA A 194 6.30 4.82 13.36
N VAL A 195 6.31 4.60 14.67
CA VAL A 195 7.23 5.29 15.60
C VAL A 195 8.58 4.60 15.50
N THR A 196 9.57 5.25 14.87
CA THR A 196 10.87 4.61 14.56
C THR A 196 11.92 4.82 15.63
N THR A 197 11.89 5.97 16.31
CA THR A 197 12.82 6.23 17.42
C THR A 197 12.15 6.94 18.59
N VAL A 198 12.68 6.69 19.79
CA VAL A 198 12.37 7.43 21.02
C VAL A 198 13.69 7.82 21.69
N SER A 199 13.89 9.10 21.96
CA SER A 199 15.17 9.61 22.52
C SER A 199 16.40 9.16 21.71
N ASN A 200 16.29 9.19 20.37
CA ASN A 200 17.31 8.75 19.41
C ASN A 200 17.71 7.27 19.50
N GLN A 201 16.92 6.44 20.19
CA GLN A 201 17.07 4.99 20.21
C GLN A 201 16.00 4.33 19.34
N ASP A 202 16.33 3.19 18.74
CA ASP A 202 15.37 2.34 18.03
C ASP A 202 14.15 2.04 18.92
N ALA A 203 12.95 2.22 18.35
CA ALA A 203 11.69 2.06 19.07
C ALA A 203 11.05 0.67 18.96
N ARG A 204 11.74 -0.33 18.36
CA ARG A 204 11.29 -1.73 18.41
C ARG A 204 11.18 -2.22 19.86
N GLY A 205 10.12 -2.97 20.16
CA GLY A 205 9.85 -3.43 21.52
C GLY A 205 9.33 -2.36 22.47
N LEU A 206 9.07 -1.13 22.01
CA LEU A 206 8.52 -0.07 22.84
C LEU A 206 7.11 -0.43 23.36
N GLY A 207 6.30 -1.05 22.51
CA GLY A 207 4.92 -1.38 22.81
C GLY A 207 4.00 -0.16 23.00
N VAL A 208 2.68 -0.40 23.00
CA VAL A 208 1.69 0.66 23.23
C VAL A 208 1.86 1.31 24.60
N ALA A 209 2.22 0.51 25.62
CA ALA A 209 2.46 1.00 26.98
C ALA A 209 3.70 1.89 27.08
N GLY A 210 4.81 1.52 26.43
CA GLY A 210 6.01 2.36 26.38
C GLY A 210 5.78 3.64 25.58
N TYR A 211 5.05 3.54 24.47
CA TYR A 211 4.63 4.72 23.69
C TYR A 211 3.82 5.69 24.53
N ALA A 212 2.80 5.21 25.26
CA ALA A 212 1.98 6.04 26.14
C ALA A 212 2.81 6.76 27.24
N LYS A 213 3.85 6.11 27.77
CA LYS A 213 4.77 6.72 28.74
C LYS A 213 5.69 7.77 28.10
N ALA A 214 6.14 7.55 26.87
CA ALA A 214 7.03 8.45 26.13
C ALA A 214 6.32 9.67 25.52
N ARG A 215 5.05 9.51 25.12
CA ARG A 215 4.26 10.53 24.42
C ARG A 215 4.18 11.83 25.21
N GLY A 216 4.55 12.94 24.56
CA GLY A 216 4.59 14.28 25.17
C GLY A 216 5.76 14.52 26.13
N ARG A 217 6.65 13.53 26.33
CA ARG A 217 7.78 13.62 27.28
C ARG A 217 9.13 13.37 26.64
N LYS A 218 9.19 12.56 25.59
CA LYS A 218 10.42 12.20 24.88
C LYS A 218 10.29 12.59 23.40
N ALA A 219 11.41 13.02 22.82
CA ALA A 219 11.50 13.25 21.37
C ALA A 219 11.31 11.92 20.63
N MET A 220 10.55 11.95 19.53
CA MET A 220 10.22 10.77 18.72
C MET A 220 10.37 11.10 17.23
N ALA A 221 10.80 10.12 16.44
CA ALA A 221 10.75 10.17 14.99
C ALA A 221 9.68 9.22 14.45
N PHE A 222 9.11 9.59 13.31
CA PHE A 222 8.01 8.87 12.67
C PHE A 222 8.31 8.67 11.19
N LYS A 223 7.85 7.54 10.65
CA LYS A 223 7.82 7.27 9.21
C LYS A 223 6.38 7.11 8.77
N GLY A 224 5.95 7.96 7.83
CA GLY A 224 4.61 7.85 7.23
C GLY A 224 4.57 6.64 6.31
N LEU A 225 3.54 5.81 6.45
CA LEU A 225 3.42 4.53 5.76
C LEU A 225 2.27 4.55 4.74
N ALA A 226 1.09 5.00 5.18
CA ALA A 226 -0.09 5.05 4.34
C ALA A 226 -0.91 6.30 4.65
N LYS A 227 -1.59 6.85 3.63
CA LYS A 227 -2.43 8.04 3.78
C LYS A 227 -3.78 7.85 3.10
N TRP A 228 -4.84 8.20 3.83
CA TRP A 228 -6.21 8.35 3.35
C TRP A 228 -6.61 9.82 3.36
N THR A 229 -7.56 10.18 2.52
CA THR A 229 -8.17 11.52 2.52
C THR A 229 -9.61 11.42 3.02
N ILE A 230 -10.04 12.38 3.84
CA ILE A 230 -11.44 12.49 4.22
C ILE A 230 -12.25 12.99 3.02
N ALA A 231 -13.31 12.27 2.68
CA ALA A 231 -14.27 12.69 1.67
C ALA A 231 -15.65 12.91 2.29
N TYR A 232 -16.40 13.84 1.68
CA TYR A 232 -17.81 13.99 1.93
C TYR A 232 -18.52 12.90 1.10
N LEU A 233 -18.88 11.82 1.77
CA LEU A 233 -19.56 10.65 1.21
C LEU A 233 -20.93 10.51 1.86
#